data_AF-A0A9Q8Z4B5-F1
#
_entry.id   AF-A0A9Q8Z4B5-F1
#
_cell.length_a   1.000
_cell.length_b   1.000
_cell.length_c   1.000
_cell.angle_alpha   90.00
_cell.angle_beta   90.00
_cell.angle_gamma   90.00
#
_symmetry.space_group_name_H-M   'P 1'
#
loop_
_entity.id
_entity.type
_entity.pdbx_description
1 polymer ?
#
loop_
_entity_poly.entity_id
_entity_poly.type
_entity_poly.pdbx_seq_one_letter_code
_entity_poly.pdbx_strand_id
1 'polypeptide(L)' 'MPAAEQTSADARRRAAREVIDILHEIATLLLSYCVSLIENGANPEALAKVILQLREEYPTSSVDGDAEAGAAAR' A
#
# COMPACT_ATOMS: atom_id res chain seq x y z
N MET A 1 1.77 31.14 16.06
CA MET A 1 0.40 30.68 15.72
C MET A 1 0.50 29.26 15.18
N PRO A 2 0.14 28.21 15.96
CA PRO A 2 0.30 26.80 15.56
C PRO A 2 -0.97 26.12 15.01
N ALA A 3 -2.11 26.80 14.97
CA ALA A 3 -3.41 26.19 14.62
C ALA A 3 -3.54 25.78 13.14
N ALA A 4 -2.85 26.46 12.21
CA ALA A 4 -2.93 26.16 10.78
C ALA A 4 -2.17 24.88 10.37
N GLU A 5 -1.12 24.51 11.11
CA GLU A 5 -0.29 23.33 10.82
C GLU A 5 -0.94 22.03 11.33
N GLN A 6 -1.72 22.13 12.42
CA GLN A 6 -2.51 21.02 12.97
C GLN A 6 -3.60 20.57 11.99
N THR A 7 -4.29 21.50 11.34
CA THR A 7 -5.33 21.19 10.34
C THR A 7 -4.79 20.46 9.10
N SER A 8 -3.58 20.80 8.63
CA SER A 8 -2.95 20.10 7.50
C SER A 8 -2.48 18.69 7.86
N ALA A 9 -1.98 18.48 9.08
CA ALA A 9 -1.59 17.16 9.55
C ALA A 9 -2.79 16.20 9.67
N ASP A 10 -3.93 16.70 10.16
CA ASP A 10 -5.16 15.92 10.24
C ASP A 10 -5.74 15.59 8.85
N ALA A 11 -5.67 16.53 7.90
CA ALA A 11 -6.06 16.27 6.50
C ALA A 11 -5.18 15.20 5.86
N ARG A 12 -3.84 15.26 6.05
CA ARG A 12 -2.90 14.24 5.57
C ARG A 12 -3.16 12.87 6.18
N ARG A 13 -3.47 12.81 7.48
CA ARG A 13 -3.83 11.55 8.17
C ARG A 13 -5.13 10.94 7.64
N ARG A 14 -6.13 11.77 7.34
CA ARG A 14 -7.39 11.30 6.74
C ARG A 14 -7.17 10.75 5.34
N ALA A 15 -6.44 11.48 4.49
CA ALA A 15 -6.08 11.02 3.15
C ALA A 15 -5.29 9.70 3.19
N ALA A 16 -4.33 9.57 4.10
CA ALA A 16 -3.58 8.32 4.26
C ALA A 16 -4.47 7.13 4.65
N ARG A 17 -5.47 7.34 5.52
CA ARG A 17 -6.43 6.28 5.90
C ARG A 17 -7.30 5.87 4.72
N GLU A 18 -7.80 6.84 3.96
CA GLU A 18 -8.60 6.56 2.77
C GLU A 18 -7.80 5.76 1.73
N VAL A 19 -6.52 6.11 1.52
CA VAL A 19 -5.62 5.32 0.66
C VAL A 19 -5.43 3.91 1.20
N ILE A 20 -5.23 3.73 2.50
CA ILE A 20 -5.10 2.40 3.12
C ILE A 20 -6.37 1.57 2.91
N ASP A 21 -7.54 2.17 3.12
CA ASP A 21 -8.83 1.50 2.97
C ASP A 21 -9.04 1.06 1.50
N ILE A 22 -8.74 1.94 0.54
CA ILE A 22 -8.78 1.62 -0.90
C ILE A 22 -7.79 0.49 -1.24
N LEU A 23 -6.55 0.57 -0.75
CA LEU A 23 -5.54 -0.47 -1.00
C LEU A 23 -5.96 -1.82 -0.39
N HIS A 24 -6.61 -1.80 0.77
CA HIS A 24 -7.13 -3.01 1.40
C HIS A 24 -8.29 -3.63 0.60
N GLU A 25 -9.18 -2.80 0.06
CA GLU A 25 -10.25 -3.24 -0.84
C GLU A 25 -9.69 -3.88 -2.11
N ILE A 26 -8.70 -3.24 -2.74
CA ILE A 26 -8.01 -3.78 -3.92
C ILE A 26 -7.32 -5.11 -3.60
N ALA A 27 -6.62 -5.21 -2.46
CA ALA A 27 -5.97 -6.46 -2.06
C ALA A 27 -6.97 -7.59 -1.85
N THR A 28 -8.16 -7.28 -1.32
CA THR A 28 -9.25 -8.24 -1.14
C THR A 28 -9.79 -8.72 -2.49
N LEU A 29 -9.95 -7.82 -3.46
CA LEU A 29 -10.35 -8.19 -4.83
C LEU A 29 -9.28 -9.05 -5.55
N LEU A 30 -7.99 -8.75 -5.35
CA LEU A 30 -6.92 -9.56 -5.90
C LEU A 30 -6.90 -10.97 -5.29
N LEU A 31 -7.21 -11.09 -4.00
CA LEU A 31 -7.33 -12.38 -3.35
C LEU A 31 -8.48 -13.21 -3.94
N SER A 32 -9.66 -12.62 -4.14
CA SER A 32 -10.79 -13.32 -4.76
C SER A 32 -10.47 -13.75 -6.19
N TYR A 33 -9.76 -12.91 -6.95
CA TYR A 33 -9.29 -13.28 -8.29
C TYR A 33 -8.34 -14.48 -8.27
N CYS A 34 -7.35 -14.52 -7.36
CA CYS A 34 -6.47 -15.67 -7.19
C CYS A 34 -7.24 -16.95 -6.84
N VAL A 35 -8.27 -16.86 -5.99
CA VAL A 35 -9.16 -17.99 -5.67
C VAL A 35 -9.88 -18.48 -6.92
N SER A 36 -10.46 -17.57 -7.72
CA SER A 36 -11.12 -17.95 -8.98
C SER A 36 -10.17 -18.60 -9.98
N LEU A 37 -8.90 -18.18 -10.07
CA LEU A 37 -7.91 -18.84 -10.92
C LEU A 37 -7.68 -20.30 -10.48
N ILE A 38 -7.59 -20.55 -9.18
CA ILE A 38 -7.41 -21.89 -8.62
C ILE A 38 -8.66 -22.75 -8.87
N GLU A 39 -9.86 -22.20 -8.68
CA GLU A 39 -11.13 -22.90 -8.97
C GLU A 39 -11.27 -23.27 -10.46
N ASN A 40 -10.68 -22.47 -11.36
CA ASN A 40 -10.60 -22.77 -12.80
C ASN A 40 -9.44 -23.71 -13.19
N GLY A 41 -8.72 -24.28 -12.20
CA GLY A 41 -7.69 -25.29 -12.43
C GLY A 41 -6.25 -24.78 -12.49
N ALA A 42 -5.99 -23.51 -12.13
CA ALA A 42 -4.62 -23.03 -11.99
C ALA A 42 -3.91 -23.74 -10.82
N ASN A 43 -2.67 -24.18 -11.05
CA ASN A 43 -1.86 -24.78 -9.99
C ASN A 43 -1.45 -23.70 -8.95
N PRO A 44 -1.71 -23.91 -7.65
CA PRO A 44 -1.46 -22.91 -6.62
C PRO A 44 0.04 -22.62 -6.41
N GLU A 45 0.92 -23.59 -6.62
CA GLU A 45 2.37 -23.43 -6.47
C GLU A 45 2.97 -22.62 -7.63
N ALA A 46 2.49 -22.84 -8.85
CA ALA A 46 2.85 -22.04 -10.02
C ALA A 46 2.36 -20.60 -9.88
N LEU A 47 1.12 -20.40 -9.43
CA LEU A 47 0.57 -19.07 -9.17
C LEU A 47 1.38 -18.33 -8.09
N ALA A 48 1.77 -19.01 -7.00
CA ALA A 48 2.61 -18.44 -5.96
C ALA A 48 3.99 -18.00 -6.50
N LYS A 49 4.61 -18.80 -7.38
CA LYS A 49 5.88 -18.44 -8.03
C LYS A 49 5.74 -17.19 -8.89
N VAL A 50 4.69 -17.10 -9.71
CA VAL A 50 4.43 -15.92 -10.54
C VAL A 50 4.23 -14.67 -9.66
N ILE A 51 3.46 -14.78 -8.57
CA ILE A 51 3.26 -13.67 -7.63
C ILE A 51 4.60 -13.24 -7.00
N LEU A 52 5.45 -14.18 -6.61
CA LEU A 52 6.77 -13.87 -6.04
C LEU A 52 7.69 -13.19 -7.06
N GLN A 53 7.70 -13.68 -8.31
CA GLN A 53 8.47 -13.06 -9.40
C GLN A 53 8.00 -11.63 -9.68
N LEU A 54 6.69 -11.41 -9.77
CA LEU A 54 6.12 -10.07 -9.96
C LEU A 54 6.51 -9.12 -8.81
N ARG A 55 6.59 -9.59 -7.57
CA ARG A 55 7.04 -8.79 -6.43
C ARG A 55 8.53 -8.44 -6.49
N GLU A 56 9.34 -9.28 -7.13
CA GLU A 56 10.76 -9.04 -7.35
C GLU A 56 11.00 -8.07 -8.52
N GLU A 57 10.23 -8.22 -9.61
CA GLU A 57 10.29 -7.34 -10.79
C GLU A 57 9.79 -5.92 -10.50
N TYR A 58 8.78 -5.82 -9.64
CA TYR A 58 8.19 -4.56 -9.21
C TYR A 58 8.40 -4.38 -7.70
N PRO A 59 9.65 -4.13 -7.26
CA PRO A 59 9.89 -3.86 -5.86
C PRO A 59 9.10 -2.62 -5.47
N THR A 60 8.52 -2.62 -4.27
CA THR A 60 7.94 -1.42 -3.68
C THR A 60 9.09 -0.45 -3.39
N SER A 61 9.53 0.28 -4.42
CA SER A 61 10.45 1.40 -4.29
C SER A 61 9.74 2.41 -3.41
N SER A 62 10.25 2.51 -2.20
CA SER A 62 9.81 3.31 -1.09
C SER A 62 8.78 4.38 -1.42
N VAL A 63 7.58 4.23 -0.85
CA VAL A 63 6.82 5.40 -0.39
C VAL A 63 7.54 5.90 0.88
N ASP A 64 8.80 6.31 0.72
CA ASP A 64 9.47 7.15 1.69
C ASP A 64 8.86 8.53 1.48
N GLY A 65 7.77 8.78 2.20
CA GLY A 65 7.34 10.15 2.39
C GLY A 65 8.45 10.86 3.15
N ASP A 66 9.19 11.72 2.46
CA ASP A 66 10.13 12.67 3.06
C ASP A 66 9.50 13.29 4.31
N ALA A 67 9.95 12.81 5.47
CA ALA A 67 9.74 13.40 6.78
C ALA A 67 11.13 13.82 7.31
N GLU A 68 11.81 14.66 6.54
CA GLU A 68 13.04 15.34 6.94
C GLU A 68 12.81 16.84 6.83
N ALA A 69 12.47 17.46 7.96
CA ALA A 69 12.80 18.84 8.32
C ALA A 69 12.19 19.17 9.71
N GLY A 70 12.98 19.01 10.78
CA GLY A 70 12.55 19.52 12.09
C GLY A 70 13.31 19.08 13.33
N ALA A 71 14.34 18.23 13.23
CA ALA A 71 15.14 17.80 14.37
C ALA A 71 16.58 18.36 14.33
N ALA A 72 16.75 19.62 13.93
CA ALA A 72 18.05 20.30 13.99
C ALA A 72 17.92 21.83 14.02
N ALA A 73 17.16 22.40 14.97
CA ALA A 73 17.41 23.76 15.47
C ALA A 73 16.47 24.11 16.65
N ARG A 74 17.12 24.31 17.81
CA ARG A 74 16.68 25.03 19.02
C ARG A 74 15.92 24.25 20.08
#